data_AF-A0A938E449-F1
#
_entry.id   AF-A0A938E449-F1
#
_cell.length_a   1.000
_cell.length_b   1.000
_cell.length_c   1.000
_cell.angle_alpha   90.00
_cell.angle_beta   90.00
_cell.angle_gamma   90.00
#
_symmetry.space_group_name_H-M   'P 1'
#
loop_
_entity.id
_entity.type
_entity.pdbx_description
1 polymer ?
#
loop_
_entity_poly.entity_id
_entity_poly.type
_entity_poly.pdbx_seq_one_letter_code
_entity_poly.pdbx_strand_id
1 'polypeptide(L)'
;MSIGKLSPGRADYYLDTVARGAEEYYLGSGEAPGHWRGRGAESLGLSGEVAGRDLRSVLAGHDDTGESLLARQGPERMPGFDCTFNAPKSVTLLFALGSDEVRRHVGAAHDAAVDAALGVLEAEACRVRRGRGGAHVLPGEGFVAAAFRHRTSRSADPHLHTHVVIANLARSVDDGRW
;
A
#
# COMPACT_ATOMS: atom_id res chain seq x y z
N MET A 1 -5.41 0.83 13.34
CA MET A 1 -4.50 1.19 12.24
C MET A 1 -3.35 2.01 12.81
N SER A 2 -2.13 1.82 12.33
CA SER A 2 -0.98 2.70 12.60
C SER A 2 -0.51 3.37 11.30
N ILE A 3 0.05 4.57 11.40
CA ILE A 3 0.58 5.32 10.24
C ILE A 3 2.05 5.66 10.50
N GLY A 4 2.92 5.28 9.58
CA GLY A 4 4.34 5.60 9.59
C GLY A 4 4.76 6.35 8.35
N LYS A 5 5.72 7.28 8.49
CA LYS A 5 6.40 7.91 7.34
C LYS A 5 7.40 6.92 6.73
N LEU A 6 7.51 6.91 5.41
CA LEU A 6 8.54 6.14 4.73
C LEU A 6 9.85 6.93 4.68
N SER A 7 10.96 6.25 4.91
CA SER A 7 12.28 6.76 4.51
C SER A 7 12.59 6.32 3.08
N PRO A 8 13.45 7.04 2.34
CA PRO A 8 13.96 6.56 1.07
C PRO A 8 14.53 5.12 1.18
N GLY A 9 14.28 4.27 0.17
CA GLY A 9 14.75 2.87 0.14
C GLY A 9 13.91 1.86 0.91
N ARG A 10 12.85 2.28 1.62
CA ARG A 10 12.01 1.33 2.40
C ARG A 10 11.15 0.39 1.54
N ALA A 11 11.09 0.58 0.23
CA ALA A 11 10.38 -0.29 -0.69
C ALA A 11 10.88 -1.74 -0.64
N ASP A 12 12.21 -1.90 -0.55
CA ASP A 12 12.86 -3.22 -0.62
C ASP A 12 12.49 -4.10 0.57
N TYR A 13 12.23 -3.52 1.75
CA TYR A 13 11.74 -4.26 2.91
C TYR A 13 10.48 -5.08 2.63
N TYR A 14 9.52 -4.54 1.87
CA TYR A 14 8.29 -5.24 1.57
C TYR A 14 8.47 -6.29 0.46
N LEU A 15 9.40 -6.04 -0.46
CA LEU A 15 9.67 -6.92 -1.60
C LEU A 15 10.49 -8.16 -1.17
N ASP A 16 11.42 -7.98 -0.23
CA ASP A 16 12.31 -9.05 0.24
C ASP A 16 11.58 -10.09 1.10
N THR A 17 10.42 -9.75 1.67
CA THR A 17 9.63 -10.64 2.53
C THR A 17 8.61 -11.51 1.79
N VAL A 18 8.40 -11.28 0.49
CA VAL A 18 7.37 -11.96 -0.32
C VAL A 18 7.77 -13.39 -0.65
N ALA A 19 6.83 -14.32 -0.51
CA ALA A 19 6.92 -15.71 -0.94
C ALA A 19 6.97 -15.79 -2.47
N ARG A 20 7.73 -16.74 -3.03
CA ARG A 20 7.87 -16.90 -4.49
C ARG A 20 6.70 -17.64 -5.14
N GLY A 21 5.73 -18.09 -4.34
CA GLY A 21 4.52 -18.75 -4.81
C GLY A 21 3.50 -18.99 -3.70
N ALA A 22 2.29 -19.39 -4.07
CA ALA A 22 1.20 -19.67 -3.14
C ALA A 22 1.54 -20.84 -2.20
N GLU A 23 2.21 -21.88 -2.71
CA GLU A 23 2.63 -23.04 -1.91
C GLU A 23 3.58 -22.64 -0.79
N GLU A 24 4.60 -21.83 -1.06
CA GLU A 24 5.50 -21.28 -0.05
C GLU A 24 4.74 -20.50 1.02
N TYR A 25 3.83 -19.62 0.60
CA TYR A 25 3.01 -18.84 1.52
C TYR A 25 2.16 -19.73 2.45
N TYR A 26 1.51 -20.77 1.91
CA TYR A 26 0.67 -21.69 2.68
C TYR A 26 1.48 -22.65 3.57
N LEU A 27 2.65 -23.11 3.09
CA LEU A 27 3.59 -23.93 3.85
C LEU A 27 4.34 -23.13 4.92
N GLY A 28 4.13 -21.82 4.94
CA GLY A 28 4.62 -20.95 5.98
C GLY A 28 6.02 -20.37 5.73
N SER A 29 6.48 -20.35 4.48
CA SER A 29 7.66 -19.58 4.04
C SER A 29 7.26 -18.33 3.26
N GLY A 30 7.78 -17.16 3.67
CA GLY A 30 7.48 -15.89 3.03
C GLY A 30 6.06 -15.36 3.29
N GLU A 31 5.81 -14.14 2.81
CA GLU A 31 4.54 -13.41 2.93
C GLU A 31 3.81 -13.29 1.58
N ALA A 32 2.53 -12.89 1.59
CA ALA A 32 1.77 -12.79 0.36
C ALA A 32 2.34 -11.67 -0.55
N PRO A 33 2.32 -11.85 -1.89
CA PRO A 33 2.75 -10.79 -2.79
C PRO A 33 1.85 -9.55 -2.64
N GLY A 34 2.47 -8.38 -2.82
CA GLY A 34 1.78 -7.11 -2.76
C GLY A 34 0.79 -6.97 -3.91
N HIS A 35 -0.32 -6.28 -3.68
CA HIS A 35 -1.27 -5.94 -4.74
C HIS A 35 -1.56 -4.44 -4.78
N TRP A 36 -1.68 -3.89 -5.99
CA TRP A 36 -2.07 -2.50 -6.19
C TRP A 36 -3.50 -2.25 -5.71
N ARG A 37 -3.71 -1.07 -5.12
CA ARG A 37 -4.97 -0.56 -4.56
C ARG A 37 -5.05 0.96 -4.72
N GLY A 38 -6.27 1.48 -4.61
CA GLY A 38 -6.57 2.91 -4.73
C GLY A 38 -6.80 3.34 -6.18
N ARG A 39 -7.68 4.33 -6.37
CA ARG A 39 -8.08 4.82 -7.71
C ARG A 39 -6.92 5.49 -8.44
N GLY A 40 -5.95 6.05 -7.71
CA GLY A 40 -4.78 6.66 -8.32
C GLY A 40 -3.88 5.64 -9.01
N ALA A 41 -3.81 4.41 -8.51
CA ALA A 41 -3.02 3.34 -9.13
C ALA A 41 -3.57 2.99 -10.52
N GLU A 42 -4.90 2.92 -10.67
CA GLU A 42 -5.57 2.68 -11.94
C GLU A 42 -5.25 3.78 -12.97
N SER A 43 -5.19 5.05 -12.54
CA SER A 43 -4.79 6.18 -13.39
C SER A 43 -3.34 6.08 -13.92
N LEU A 44 -2.48 5.28 -13.30
CA LEU A 44 -1.13 4.94 -13.77
C LEU A 44 -1.05 3.58 -14.49
N GLY A 45 -2.19 2.92 -14.72
CA GLY A 45 -2.23 1.57 -15.29
C GLY A 45 -1.72 0.48 -14.35
N LEU A 46 -1.57 0.78 -13.05
CA LEU A 46 -1.07 -0.16 -12.05
C LEU A 46 -2.22 -0.97 -11.45
N SER A 47 -2.21 -2.27 -11.67
CA SER A 47 -3.23 -3.20 -11.19
C SER A 47 -2.63 -4.58 -10.92
N GLY A 48 -3.32 -5.40 -10.13
CA GLY A 48 -2.87 -6.75 -9.81
C GLY A 48 -1.65 -6.78 -8.89
N GLU A 49 -0.75 -7.73 -9.12
CA GLU A 49 0.46 -7.92 -8.32
C GLU A 49 1.46 -6.77 -8.49
N VAL A 50 2.12 -6.40 -7.39
CA VAL A 50 3.10 -5.31 -7.36
C VAL A 50 4.44 -5.78 -7.87
N ALA A 51 4.85 -5.29 -9.03
CA ALA A 51 6.23 -5.43 -9.47
C ALA A 51 7.16 -4.50 -8.69
N GLY A 52 8.32 -5.01 -8.25
CA GLY A 52 9.26 -4.22 -7.46
C GLY A 52 9.81 -2.98 -8.17
N ARG A 53 9.95 -3.04 -9.50
CA ARG A 53 10.32 -1.87 -10.33
C ARG A 53 9.30 -0.75 -10.18
N ASP A 54 8.03 -1.07 -10.32
CA ASP A 54 6.94 -0.08 -10.35
C ASP A 54 6.76 0.55 -8.97
N LEU A 55 6.82 -0.25 -7.91
CA LEU A 55 6.81 0.26 -6.53
C LEU A 55 7.94 1.26 -6.28
N ARG A 56 9.17 0.93 -6.70
CA ARG A 56 10.31 1.84 -6.58
C ARG A 56 10.13 3.11 -7.41
N SER A 57 9.60 2.99 -8.64
CA SER A 57 9.35 4.13 -9.53
C SER A 57 8.36 5.12 -8.90
N VAL A 58 7.20 4.62 -8.49
CA VAL A 58 6.14 5.43 -7.89
C VAL A 58 6.60 6.06 -6.57
N LEU A 59 7.31 5.32 -5.71
CA LEU A 59 7.85 5.88 -4.47
C LEU A 59 8.93 6.92 -4.72
N ALA A 60 9.68 6.83 -5.82
CA ALA A 60 10.59 7.88 -6.29
C ALA A 60 9.85 9.07 -6.94
N GLY A 61 8.56 8.91 -7.29
CA GLY A 61 7.75 9.95 -7.91
C GLY A 61 7.83 9.96 -9.44
N HIS A 62 8.03 8.80 -10.05
CA HIS A 62 8.08 8.63 -11.50
C HIS A 62 6.99 7.68 -11.99
N ASP A 63 6.61 7.82 -13.25
CA ASP A 63 5.73 6.88 -13.95
C ASP A 63 6.50 5.64 -14.46
N ASP A 64 5.87 4.86 -15.33
CA ASP A 64 6.44 3.65 -15.94
C ASP A 64 7.51 3.93 -17.01
N THR A 65 7.48 5.12 -17.60
CA THR A 65 8.48 5.63 -18.55
C THR A 65 9.70 6.23 -17.85
N GLY A 66 9.57 6.57 -16.57
CA GLY A 66 10.60 7.23 -15.77
C GLY A 66 10.45 8.76 -15.74
N GLU A 67 9.39 9.31 -16.34
CA GLU A 67 9.10 10.73 -16.28
C GLU A 67 8.60 11.12 -14.88
N SER A 68 8.96 12.33 -14.48
CA SER A 68 8.63 12.84 -13.15
C SER A 68 7.16 13.20 -13.04
N LEU A 69 6.47 12.55 -12.10
CA LEU A 69 5.10 12.91 -11.70
C LEU A 69 5.07 14.12 -10.76
N LEU A 70 6.22 14.59 -10.26
CA LEU A 70 6.25 15.61 -9.21
C LEU A 70 6.64 16.98 -9.75
N ALA A 71 5.98 18.02 -9.25
CA ALA A 71 6.34 19.40 -9.52
C ALA A 71 7.65 19.85 -8.83
N ARG A 72 8.04 19.21 -7.72
CA ARG A 72 9.28 19.53 -6.98
C ARG A 72 10.08 18.28 -6.69
N GLN A 73 11.33 18.28 -7.15
CA GLN A 73 12.32 17.23 -6.92
C GLN A 73 13.28 17.62 -5.78
N GLY A 74 13.81 16.64 -5.07
CA GLY A 74 14.86 16.86 -4.07
C GLY A 74 15.01 15.73 -3.04
N PRO A 75 16.19 15.62 -2.40
CA PRO A 75 16.55 14.52 -1.50
C PRO A 75 15.74 14.49 -0.19
N GLU A 76 15.18 15.62 0.23
CA GLU A 76 14.35 15.72 1.45
C GLU A 76 12.89 15.34 1.23
N ARG A 77 12.53 14.80 0.06
CA ARG A 77 11.15 14.40 -0.22
C ARG A 77 10.74 13.22 0.66
N MET A 78 9.56 13.35 1.27
CA MET A 78 8.85 12.24 1.91
C MET A 78 8.26 11.32 0.82
N PRO A 79 8.72 10.06 0.65
CA PRO A 79 8.29 9.18 -0.44
C PRO A 79 6.83 8.74 -0.35
N GLY A 80 6.31 8.61 0.86
CA GLY A 80 5.00 8.01 1.12
C GLY A 80 4.77 7.72 2.59
N PHE A 81 3.69 6.99 2.83
CA PHE A 81 3.26 6.54 4.15
C PHE A 81 3.04 5.03 4.13
N ASP A 82 3.25 4.38 5.27
CA ASP A 82 2.82 3.01 5.53
C ASP A 82 1.66 3.05 6.51
N CYS A 83 0.47 2.69 6.03
CA CYS A 83 -0.72 2.49 6.82
C CYS A 83 -0.88 1.01 7.13
N THR A 84 -0.63 0.61 8.38
CA THR A 84 -0.72 -0.79 8.80
C THR A 84 -2.08 -1.09 9.42
N PHE A 85 -2.84 -1.97 8.79
CA PHE A 85 -4.13 -2.47 9.24
C PHE A 85 -3.94 -3.79 9.98
N ASN A 86 -4.32 -3.82 11.25
CA ASN A 86 -4.07 -4.95 12.14
C ASN A 86 -5.41 -5.63 12.45
N ALA A 87 -5.52 -6.92 12.17
CA ALA A 87 -6.67 -7.69 12.60
C ALA A 87 -6.64 -7.88 14.14
N PRO A 88 -7.80 -7.95 14.81
CA PRO A 88 -7.85 -8.35 16.22
C PRO A 88 -7.14 -9.69 16.45
N LYS A 89 -6.55 -9.89 17.64
CA LYS A 89 -5.76 -11.09 17.92
C LYS A 89 -6.57 -12.39 17.78
N SER A 90 -7.86 -12.39 18.13
CA SER A 90 -8.74 -13.54 17.92
C SER A 90 -8.91 -13.89 16.44
N VAL A 91 -9.10 -12.90 15.57
CA VAL A 91 -9.20 -13.08 14.11
C VAL A 91 -7.87 -13.60 13.54
N THR A 92 -6.75 -13.05 14.03
CA THR A 92 -5.42 -13.54 13.71
C THR A 92 -5.24 -15.02 14.05
N LEU A 93 -5.71 -15.46 15.23
CA LEU A 93 -5.61 -16.88 15.63
C LEU A 93 -6.47 -17.78 14.73
N LEU A 94 -7.67 -17.34 14.35
CA LEU A 94 -8.50 -18.06 13.36
C LEU A 94 -7.80 -18.17 12.00
N PHE A 95 -7.16 -17.10 11.55
CA PHE A 95 -6.37 -17.11 10.31
C PHE A 95 -5.18 -18.07 10.40
N ALA A 96 -4.47 -18.07 11.52
CA ALA A 96 -3.22 -18.81 11.67
C ALA A 96 -3.42 -20.30 11.95
N LEU A 97 -4.44 -20.68 12.72
CA LEU A 97 -4.66 -22.03 13.22
C LEU A 97 -5.92 -22.71 12.67
N GLY A 98 -6.78 -21.97 11.97
CA GLY A 98 -7.97 -22.52 11.34
C GLY A 98 -7.64 -23.45 10.17
N SER A 99 -8.64 -24.23 9.73
CA SER A 99 -8.57 -25.01 8.50
C SER A 99 -8.32 -24.10 7.29
N ASP A 100 -7.92 -24.68 6.16
CA ASP A 100 -7.70 -23.93 4.91
C ASP A 100 -8.94 -23.13 4.50
N GLU A 101 -10.13 -23.68 4.73
CA GLU A 101 -11.39 -22.99 4.48
C GLU A 101 -11.55 -21.77 5.39
N VAL A 102 -11.34 -21.91 6.70
CA VAL A 102 -11.42 -20.80 7.65
C VAL A 102 -10.39 -19.72 7.31
N ARG A 103 -9.14 -20.13 7.04
CA ARG A 103 -8.06 -19.21 6.65
C ARG A 103 -8.41 -18.41 5.41
N ARG A 104 -8.96 -19.05 4.37
CA ARG A 104 -9.40 -18.37 3.14
C ARG A 104 -10.48 -17.32 3.43
N HIS A 105 -11.51 -17.68 4.18
CA HIS A 105 -12.60 -16.75 4.50
C HIS A 105 -12.13 -15.59 5.38
N VAL A 106 -11.32 -15.86 6.40
CA VAL A 106 -10.77 -14.81 7.26
C VAL A 106 -9.84 -13.88 6.49
N GLY A 107 -8.99 -14.44 5.61
CA GLY A 107 -8.11 -13.65 4.74
C GLY A 107 -8.91 -12.74 3.80
N ALA A 108 -9.94 -13.26 3.14
CA ALA A 108 -10.79 -12.47 2.25
C ALA A 108 -11.56 -11.37 3.01
N ALA A 109 -12.07 -11.67 4.21
CA ALA A 109 -12.75 -10.68 5.04
C ALA A 109 -11.79 -9.57 5.51
N HIS A 110 -10.55 -9.92 5.85
CA HIS A 110 -9.51 -8.95 6.19
C HIS A 110 -9.16 -8.06 5.00
N ASP A 111 -8.96 -8.64 3.82
CA ASP A 111 -8.66 -7.87 2.60
C ASP A 111 -9.81 -6.89 2.26
N ALA A 112 -11.06 -7.36 2.32
CA ALA A 112 -12.23 -6.51 2.11
C ALA A 112 -12.34 -5.38 3.14
N ALA A 113 -12.00 -5.64 4.41
CA ALA A 113 -11.98 -4.61 5.44
C ALA A 113 -10.88 -3.57 5.21
N VAL A 114 -9.70 -4.00 4.73
CA VAL A 114 -8.61 -3.10 4.33
C VAL A 114 -9.04 -2.22 3.16
N ASP A 115 -9.66 -2.80 2.13
CA ASP A 115 -10.13 -2.06 0.95
C ASP A 115 -11.20 -1.02 1.32
N ALA A 116 -12.16 -1.39 2.17
CA ALA A 116 -13.17 -0.47 2.67
C ALA A 116 -12.56 0.69 3.47
N ALA A 117 -11.62 0.39 4.38
CA ALA A 117 -10.95 1.42 5.17
C ALA A 117 -10.06 2.33 4.32
N LEU A 118 -9.37 1.78 3.32
CA LEU A 118 -8.59 2.54 2.35
C LEU A 118 -9.47 3.46 1.52
N GLY A 119 -10.66 3.01 1.10
CA GLY A 119 -11.64 3.85 0.41
C GLY A 119 -12.07 5.07 1.21
N VAL A 120 -12.30 4.91 2.53
CA VAL A 120 -12.58 6.03 3.44
C VAL A 120 -11.38 6.97 3.54
N LEU A 121 -10.17 6.44 3.75
CA LEU A 121 -8.95 7.27 3.80
C LEU A 121 -8.74 8.04 2.50
N GLU A 122 -9.00 7.42 1.36
CA GLU A 122 -8.84 8.04 0.05
C GLU A 122 -9.84 9.19 -0.13
N ALA A 123 -11.10 9.00 0.26
CA ALA A 123 -12.11 10.06 0.21
C ALA A 123 -11.76 11.25 1.12
N GLU A 124 -11.26 10.98 2.33
CA GLU A 124 -11.04 12.02 3.36
C GLU A 124 -9.66 12.68 3.27
N ALA A 125 -8.62 11.93 2.88
CA ALA A 125 -7.23 12.36 3.00
C ALA A 125 -6.47 12.46 1.67
N CYS A 126 -7.02 11.98 0.54
CA CYS A 126 -6.42 12.23 -0.77
C CYS A 126 -6.62 13.70 -1.17
N ARG A 127 -5.62 14.53 -0.89
CA ARG A 127 -5.64 15.96 -1.15
C ARG A 127 -4.34 16.40 -1.83
N VAL A 128 -4.47 17.32 -2.78
CA VAL A 128 -3.36 17.96 -3.49
C VAL A 128 -3.32 19.45 -3.15
N ARG A 129 -2.16 20.07 -3.31
CA ARG A 129 -1.96 21.50 -3.02
C ARG A 129 -1.56 22.26 -4.28
N ARG A 130 -2.15 23.44 -4.47
CA ARG A 130 -1.91 24.34 -5.63
C ARG A 130 -1.69 25.79 -5.18
N GLY A 131 -1.16 26.59 -6.11
CA GLY A 131 -0.83 27.99 -5.88
C GLY A 131 0.44 28.21 -5.05
N ARG A 132 0.81 29.48 -4.85
CA ARG A 132 2.01 29.87 -4.11
C ARG A 132 1.98 29.30 -2.69
N GLY A 133 2.99 28.52 -2.34
CA GLY A 133 3.08 27.88 -1.03
C GLY A 133 2.01 26.81 -0.76
N GLY A 134 1.27 26.36 -1.78
CA GLY A 134 0.19 25.38 -1.62
C GLY A 134 -1.03 25.93 -0.88
N ALA A 135 -1.43 27.16 -1.20
CA ALA A 135 -2.53 27.89 -0.56
C ALA A 135 -3.92 27.28 -0.83
N HIS A 136 -4.08 26.56 -1.93
CA HIS A 136 -5.33 25.89 -2.28
C HIS A 136 -5.18 24.39 -2.03
N VAL A 137 -6.08 23.83 -1.23
CA VAL A 137 -6.18 22.39 -0.99
C VAL A 137 -7.36 21.87 -1.79
N LEU A 138 -7.09 20.91 -2.69
CA LEU A 138 -8.07 20.36 -3.61
C LEU A 138 -8.16 18.84 -3.41
N PRO A 139 -9.30 18.22 -3.74
CA PRO A 139 -9.39 16.76 -3.77
C PRO A 139 -8.42 16.17 -4.80
N GLY A 140 -7.78 15.06 -4.44
CA GLY A 140 -7.08 14.19 -5.39
C GLY A 140 -8.03 13.11 -5.93
N GLU A 141 -7.71 12.56 -7.09
CA GLU A 141 -8.48 11.49 -7.73
C GLU A 141 -8.43 10.18 -6.93
N GLY A 142 -7.30 9.93 -6.28
CA GLY A 142 -7.09 8.74 -5.48
C GLY A 142 -5.63 8.52 -5.08
N PHE A 143 -5.41 7.51 -4.25
CA PHE A 143 -4.10 7.05 -3.85
C PHE A 143 -3.52 6.08 -4.87
N VAL A 144 -2.19 6.15 -5.03
CA VAL A 144 -1.41 5.06 -5.59
C VAL A 144 -0.86 4.26 -4.41
N ALA A 145 -1.44 3.08 -4.15
CA ALA A 145 -1.14 2.30 -2.95
C ALA A 145 -0.82 0.83 -3.27
N ALA A 146 0.12 0.25 -2.53
CA ALA A 146 0.48 -1.16 -2.61
C ALA A 146 0.19 -1.84 -1.25
N ALA A 147 -0.63 -2.89 -1.26
CA ALA A 147 -1.05 -3.61 -0.06
C ALA A 147 -0.32 -4.96 0.07
N PHE A 148 0.43 -5.14 1.16
CA PHE A 148 1.20 -6.35 1.48
C PHE A 148 0.64 -7.01 2.73
N ARG A 149 0.01 -8.18 2.58
CA ARG A 149 -0.56 -8.93 3.71
C ARG A 149 0.49 -9.83 4.35
N HIS A 150 0.70 -9.64 5.64
CA HIS A 150 1.62 -10.40 6.46
C HIS A 150 0.88 -11.22 7.53
N ARG A 151 1.47 -12.34 7.96
CA ARG A 151 0.88 -13.27 8.94
C ARG A 151 1.65 -13.41 10.24
N THR A 152 2.86 -12.87 10.33
CA THR A 152 3.70 -12.95 11.53
C THR A 152 4.14 -11.59 12.04
N SER A 153 4.27 -11.45 13.35
CA SER A 153 4.91 -10.28 13.96
C SER A 153 6.43 -10.40 13.86
N ARG A 154 7.15 -9.32 14.23
CA ARG A 154 8.62 -9.34 14.35
C ARG A 154 9.13 -10.36 15.38
N SER A 155 8.30 -10.71 16.36
CA SER A 155 8.60 -11.74 17.37
C SER A 155 8.18 -13.14 16.93
N ALA A 156 7.84 -13.32 15.64
CA ALA A 156 7.35 -14.56 15.04
C ALA A 156 6.00 -15.09 15.57
N ASP A 157 5.28 -14.30 16.37
CA ASP A 157 3.91 -14.63 16.78
C ASP A 157 2.93 -14.46 15.62
N PRO A 158 1.84 -15.25 15.55
CA PRO A 158 0.76 -15.00 14.61
C PRO A 158 0.24 -13.57 14.72
N HIS A 159 0.22 -12.85 13.59
CA HIS A 159 -0.27 -11.47 13.50
C HIS A 159 -0.74 -11.20 12.07
N LEU A 160 -2.05 -11.28 11.84
CA LEU A 160 -2.63 -10.91 10.55
C LEU A 160 -2.69 -9.39 10.44
N HIS A 161 -1.92 -8.85 9.50
CA HIS A 161 -1.92 -7.41 9.22
C HIS A 161 -1.60 -7.15 7.75
N THR A 162 -2.00 -5.97 7.27
CA THR A 162 -1.65 -5.50 5.92
C THR A 162 -0.94 -4.16 6.01
N HIS A 163 0.25 -4.09 5.44
CA HIS A 163 0.94 -2.84 5.16
C HIS A 163 0.40 -2.26 3.86
N VAL A 164 -0.23 -1.09 3.94
CA VAL A 164 -0.65 -0.34 2.75
C VAL A 164 0.31 0.82 2.57
N VAL A 165 1.23 0.65 1.62
CA VAL A 165 2.25 1.61 1.24
C VAL A 165 1.63 2.60 0.27
N ILE A 166 1.36 3.82 0.72
CA ILE A 166 0.73 4.89 -0.06
C ILE A 166 1.81 5.85 -0.53
N ALA A 167 1.97 6.02 -1.84
CA ALA A 167 2.90 6.98 -2.40
C ALA A 167 2.45 8.42 -2.10
N ASN A 168 3.40 9.30 -1.79
CA ASN A 168 3.12 10.72 -1.56
C ASN A 168 3.06 11.47 -2.90
N LEU A 169 2.02 11.14 -3.68
CA LEU A 169 1.63 11.75 -4.95
C LEU A 169 0.16 11.44 -5.21
N ALA A 170 -0.55 12.34 -5.87
CA ALA A 170 -1.93 12.15 -6.28
C ALA A 170 -2.26 13.09 -7.44
N ARG A 171 -3.05 12.62 -8.40
CA ARG A 171 -3.52 13.46 -9.52
C ARG A 171 -4.67 14.35 -9.04
N SER A 172 -4.66 15.62 -9.41
CA SER A 172 -5.78 16.54 -9.13
C SER A 172 -6.94 16.30 -10.09
N VAL A 173 -8.15 16.26 -9.53
CA VAL A 173 -9.40 16.16 -10.31
C VAL A 173 -9.66 17.39 -11.19
N ASP A 174 -9.09 18.54 -10.84
CA ASP A 174 -9.39 19.82 -11.50
C ASP A 174 -8.53 20.04 -12.76
N ASP A 175 -7.22 19.78 -12.65
CA ASP A 175 -6.24 20.09 -13.71
C ASP A 175 -5.54 18.86 -14.31
N GLY A 176 -5.82 17.66 -13.78
CA GLY A 176 -5.22 16.41 -14.26
C GLY A 176 -3.72 16.28 -14.00
N ARG A 177 -3.13 17.17 -13.19
CA ARG A 177 -1.69 17.15 -12.87
C ARG A 177 -1.45 16.43 -11.55
N TRP A 178 -0.32 15.74 -11.47
CA TRP A 178 0.19 15.09 -10.26
C TRP A 178 0.83 16.09 -9.26
#